data_AF-A0A948D4U2-F1
#
_entry.id   AF-A0A948D4U2-F1
#
_cell.length_a   1.000
_cell.length_b   1.000
_cell.length_c   1.000
_cell.angle_alpha   90.00
_cell.angle_beta   90.00
_cell.angle_gamma   90.00
#
_symmetry.space_group_name_H-M   'P 1'
#
loop_
_entity.id
_entity.type
_entity.pdbx_description
1 polymer ?
#
loop_
_entity_poly.entity_id
_entity_poly.type
_entity_poly.pdbx_seq_one_letter_code
_entity_poly.pdbx_strand_id
1 'polypeptide(L)'
;KQEPTVKQLLPLKPAPDDQLGQVQKVGEKDKEKNKQSTKDILEYKFEPSPQAVLDEILPRILEIQIYQAVLESDASEHSARMIAMKNAFSAATDMIDSLTLAYNQARQAAITQEIAEIVAGAAAI
;
A
#
# COMPACT_ATOMS: atom_id res chain seq x y z
N LYS A 1 0.08 -6.16 0.99
CA LYS A 1 0.35 -6.00 -0.46
C LYS A 1 -0.62 -4.94 -0.97
N GLN A 2 -0.18 -4.07 -1.88
CA GLN A 2 -1.09 -3.08 -2.47
C GLN A 2 -1.93 -3.82 -3.52
N GLU A 3 -3.15 -4.21 -3.15
CA GLU A 3 -4.07 -4.90 -4.05
C GLU A 3 -5.06 -3.89 -4.62
N PRO A 4 -5.17 -3.77 -5.96
CA PRO A 4 -6.13 -2.86 -6.56
C PRO A 4 -7.55 -3.36 -6.26
N THR A 5 -8.39 -2.49 -5.68
CA THR A 5 -9.79 -2.82 -5.39
C THR A 5 -10.72 -1.90 -6.15
N VAL A 6 -11.80 -2.47 -6.71
CA VAL A 6 -12.86 -1.70 -7.38
C VAL A 6 -14.04 -1.62 -6.42
N LYS A 7 -14.26 -0.43 -5.85
CA LYS A 7 -15.39 -0.15 -4.96
C LYS A 7 -16.52 0.52 -5.77
N GLN A 8 -17.68 -0.14 -5.86
CA GLN A 8 -18.88 0.46 -6.44
C GLN A 8 -19.50 1.42 -5.42
N LEU A 9 -19.41 2.73 -5.67
CA LEU A 9 -19.93 3.76 -4.76
C LEU A 9 -21.45 3.93 -4.87
N LEU A 10 -21.99 3.82 -6.09
CA LEU A 10 -23.42 3.96 -6.39
C LEU A 10 -23.89 2.87 -7.39
N PRO A 11 -25.17 2.48 -7.38
CA PRO A 11 -26.15 2.65 -6.29
C PRO A 11 -25.75 1.88 -5.03
N LEU A 12 -26.12 2.40 -3.85
CA LEU A 12 -25.87 1.75 -2.58
C LEU A 12 -26.58 0.39 -2.55
N LYS A 13 -25.81 -0.70 -2.58
CA LYS A 13 -26.35 -2.02 -2.28
C LYS A 13 -26.62 -2.05 -0.77
N PRO A 14 -27.77 -2.54 -0.29
CA PRO A 14 -27.94 -2.79 1.13
C PRO A 14 -26.90 -3.84 1.52
N ALA A 15 -25.82 -3.40 2.17
CA ALA A 15 -24.83 -4.31 2.68
C ALA A 15 -25.48 -5.13 3.80
N PRO A 16 -25.30 -6.46 3.86
CA PRO A 16 -25.54 -7.19 5.09
C PRO A 16 -24.72 -6.53 6.20
N ASP A 17 -25.37 -6.30 7.34
CA ASP A 17 -24.98 -5.49 8.51
C ASP A 17 -23.63 -5.90 9.20
N ASP A 18 -22.72 -6.62 8.53
CA ASP A 18 -21.54 -7.26 9.13
C ASP A 18 -20.30 -6.35 9.27
N GLN A 19 -20.32 -5.12 8.72
CA GLN A 19 -19.14 -4.21 8.76
C GLN A 19 -19.30 -2.98 9.67
N LEU A 20 -20.50 -2.67 10.17
CA LEU A 20 -20.62 -1.78 11.31
C LEU A 20 -20.48 -2.62 12.58
N GLY A 21 -19.48 -2.28 13.38
CA GLY A 21 -19.19 -2.98 14.64
C GLY A 21 -20.47 -3.20 15.44
N GLN A 22 -20.71 -4.46 15.82
CA GLN A 22 -21.79 -4.83 16.72
C GLN A 22 -21.64 -4.02 18.01
N VAL A 23 -22.48 -3.00 18.20
CA VAL A 23 -22.68 -2.40 19.51
C VAL A 23 -23.19 -3.51 20.43
N GLN A 24 -22.32 -3.92 21.34
CA GLN A 24 -22.49 -5.05 22.25
C GLN A 24 -23.85 -4.99 22.94
N LYS A 25 -24.69 -6.00 22.70
CA LYS A 25 -25.78 -6.32 23.62
C LYS A 25 -25.16 -7.01 24.84
N VAL A 26 -25.14 -6.31 25.96
CA VAL A 26 -25.04 -6.93 27.28
C VAL A 26 -26.36 -7.64 27.54
N GLY A 27 -26.29 -8.94 27.87
CA GLY A 27 -27.39 -9.63 28.56
C GLY A 27 -28.17 -10.62 27.70
N GLU A 28 -27.92 -11.88 28.04
CA GLU A 28 -28.86 -13.02 28.05
C GLU A 28 -29.08 -13.86 26.78
N LYS A 29 -28.52 -15.06 26.93
CA LYS A 29 -28.76 -16.33 26.24
C LYS A 29 -30.26 -16.62 26.18
N ASP A 30 -30.76 -17.07 25.03
CA ASP A 30 -31.11 -18.49 24.84
C ASP A 30 -31.52 -18.78 23.39
N LYS A 31 -31.19 -20.01 22.98
CA LYS A 31 -31.42 -20.57 21.64
C LYS A 31 -32.90 -20.90 21.47
N GLU A 32 -33.48 -20.60 20.31
CA GLU A 32 -34.08 -21.61 19.42
C GLU A 32 -34.57 -21.02 18.08
N LYS A 33 -34.57 -21.89 17.08
CA LYS A 33 -34.84 -21.61 15.67
C LYS A 33 -36.31 -21.20 15.46
N ASN A 34 -36.57 -20.02 14.91
CA ASN A 34 -37.67 -19.84 13.97
C ASN A 34 -37.40 -18.70 12.99
N LYS A 35 -37.71 -18.94 11.70
CA LYS A 35 -37.74 -17.91 10.65
C LYS A 35 -38.77 -16.85 11.02
N GLN A 36 -38.52 -15.63 10.54
CA GLN A 36 -39.31 -14.40 10.74
C GLN A 36 -39.09 -13.73 12.08
N SER A 37 -38.02 -12.94 12.15
CA SER A 37 -38.08 -11.68 12.89
C SER A 37 -37.89 -10.56 11.86
N THR A 38 -39.00 -9.93 11.50
CA THR A 38 -39.00 -8.53 11.08
C THR A 38 -37.98 -7.79 11.94
N LYS A 39 -36.95 -7.25 11.28
CA LYS A 39 -35.98 -6.34 11.87
C LYS A 39 -36.73 -5.43 12.84
N ASP A 40 -36.36 -5.45 14.11
CA ASP A 40 -36.69 -4.34 15.00
C ASP A 40 -35.99 -3.12 14.41
N ILE A 41 -36.70 -2.43 13.52
CA ILE A 41 -36.31 -1.12 13.02
C ILE A 41 -36.40 -0.25 14.26
N LEU A 42 -35.26 -0.01 14.92
CA LEU A 42 -35.15 1.06 15.90
C LEU A 42 -35.74 2.31 15.24
N GLU A 43 -36.87 2.77 15.76
CA GLU A 43 -37.62 3.87 15.16
C GLU A 43 -36.84 5.17 15.44
N TYR A 44 -35.91 5.49 14.54
CA TYR A 44 -35.13 6.72 14.62
C TYR A 44 -36.06 7.90 14.34
N LYS A 45 -36.16 8.82 15.30
CA LYS A 45 -36.80 10.11 15.10
C LYS A 45 -35.83 11.00 14.31
N PHE A 46 -36.18 11.27 13.05
CA PHE A 46 -35.42 12.16 12.18
C PHE A 46 -36.01 13.58 12.25
N GLU A 47 -35.20 14.55 12.62
CA GLU A 47 -35.54 15.99 12.50
C GLU A 47 -34.63 16.57 11.41
N PRO A 48 -35.15 17.27 10.37
CA PRO A 48 -36.54 17.72 10.12
C PRO A 48 -37.44 16.74 9.35
N SER A 49 -36.89 15.87 8.48
CA SER A 49 -37.61 14.73 7.87
C SER A 49 -36.59 13.66 7.44
N PRO A 50 -36.97 12.36 7.38
CA PRO A 50 -36.05 11.30 6.96
C PRO A 50 -35.42 11.56 5.58
N GLN A 51 -36.18 12.15 4.66
CA GLN A 51 -35.71 12.45 3.30
C GLN A 51 -34.70 13.60 3.30
N ALA A 52 -34.97 14.68 4.04
CA ALA A 52 -34.03 15.80 4.16
C ALA A 52 -32.68 15.36 4.77
N VAL A 53 -32.72 14.49 5.78
CA VAL A 53 -31.50 13.93 6.39
C VAL A 53 -30.74 13.06 5.40
N LEU A 54 -31.44 12.22 4.62
CA LEU A 54 -30.82 11.37 3.61
C LEU A 54 -30.18 12.18 2.48
N ASP A 55 -30.84 13.25 2.02
CA ASP A 55 -30.36 14.15 0.98
C ASP A 55 -29.06 14.88 1.38
N GLU A 56 -28.85 15.12 2.68
CA GLU A 56 -27.62 15.71 3.20
C GLU A 56 -26.51 14.66 3.43
N ILE A 57 -26.86 13.50 3.98
CA ILE A 57 -25.89 12.46 4.34
C ILE A 57 -25.33 11.75 3.10
N LEU A 58 -26.14 11.52 2.07
CA LEU A 58 -25.70 10.79 0.87
C LEU A 58 -24.49 11.45 0.18
N PRO A 59 -24.51 12.76 -0.15
CA PRO A 59 -23.33 13.46 -0.67
C PRO A 59 -22.13 13.34 0.26
N ARG A 60 -22.33 13.51 1.57
CA ARG A 60 -21.25 13.49 2.55
C ARG A 60 -20.56 12.13 2.64
N ILE A 61 -21.31 11.05 2.58
CA ILE A 61 -20.75 9.68 2.56
C ILE A 61 -19.92 9.48 1.29
N LEU A 62 -20.40 9.94 0.13
CA LEU A 62 -19.66 9.82 -1.13
C LEU A 62 -18.36 10.63 -1.11
N GLU A 63 -18.39 11.86 -0.59
CA GLU A 63 -17.18 12.67 -0.38
C GLU A 63 -16.14 11.93 0.45
N ILE A 64 -16.56 11.36 1.59
CA ILE A 64 -15.66 10.63 2.49
C ILE A 64 -15.09 9.38 1.82
N GLN A 65 -15.92 8.61 1.09
CA GLN A 65 -15.46 7.40 0.40
C GLN A 65 -14.44 7.71 -0.71
N ILE A 66 -14.67 8.78 -1.48
CA ILE A 66 -13.73 9.23 -2.51
C ILE A 66 -12.45 9.73 -1.86
N TYR A 67 -12.55 10.53 -0.80
CA TYR A 67 -11.40 11.04 -0.08
C TYR A 67 -10.55 9.91 0.52
N GLN A 68 -11.19 8.90 1.11
CA GLN A 68 -10.50 7.71 1.61
C GLN A 68 -9.80 6.96 0.47
N ALA A 69 -10.43 6.79 -0.70
CA ALA A 69 -9.83 6.10 -1.83
C ALA A 69 -8.55 6.82 -2.34
N VAL A 70 -8.56 8.15 -2.36
CA VAL A 70 -7.37 8.94 -2.71
C VAL A 70 -6.26 8.75 -1.68
N LEU A 71 -6.57 8.84 -0.39
CA LEU A 71 -5.59 8.62 0.68
C LEU A 71 -4.99 7.20 0.66
N GLU A 72 -5.82 6.18 0.39
CA GLU A 72 -5.37 4.79 0.23
C GLU A 72 -4.43 4.64 -0.98
N SER A 73 -4.72 5.36 -2.08
CA SER A 73 -3.87 5.40 -3.27
C SER A 73 -2.52 6.03 -3.00
N ASP A 74 -2.48 7.20 -2.33
CA ASP A 74 -1.24 7.91 -2.02
C ASP A 74 -0.35 7.11 -1.07
N ALA A 75 -0.94 6.51 -0.03
CA ALA A 75 -0.22 5.62 0.89
C ALA A 75 0.36 4.40 0.15
N SER A 76 -0.43 3.82 -0.77
CA SER A 76 0.00 2.71 -1.61
C SER A 76 1.15 3.11 -2.54
N GLU A 77 1.09 4.29 -3.13
CA GLU A 77 2.15 4.85 -3.96
C GLU A 77 3.45 5.03 -3.17
N HIS A 78 3.38 5.64 -1.98
CA HIS A 78 4.56 5.86 -1.16
C HIS A 78 5.22 4.53 -0.75
N SER A 79 4.42 3.54 -0.40
CA SER A 79 4.90 2.20 -0.08
C SER A 79 5.53 1.51 -1.31
N ALA A 80 4.92 1.61 -2.50
CA ALA A 80 5.46 1.07 -3.74
C ALA A 80 6.80 1.74 -4.11
N ARG A 81 6.85 3.09 -3.99
CA ARG A 81 8.06 3.88 -4.23
C ARG A 81 9.20 3.46 -3.31
N MET A 82 8.92 3.26 -2.02
CA MET A 82 9.93 2.81 -1.06
C MET A 82 10.54 1.46 -1.44
N ILE A 83 9.70 0.49 -1.87
CA ILE A 83 10.18 -0.82 -2.31
C ILE A 83 11.00 -0.70 -3.61
N ALA A 84 10.53 0.10 -4.57
CA ALA A 84 11.25 0.34 -5.81
C ALA A 84 12.63 0.98 -5.56
N MET A 85 12.71 1.97 -4.66
CA MET A 85 13.96 2.62 -4.28
C MET A 85 14.91 1.68 -3.54
N LYS A 86 14.38 0.81 -2.66
CA LYS A 86 15.18 -0.22 -2.00
C LYS A 86 15.81 -1.18 -3.02
N ASN A 87 15.05 -1.60 -4.03
CA ASN A 87 15.56 -2.47 -5.09
C ASN A 87 16.60 -1.74 -5.95
N ALA A 88 16.36 -0.47 -6.30
CA ALA A 88 17.32 0.35 -7.03
C ALA A 88 18.64 0.53 -6.25
N PHE A 89 18.56 0.74 -4.93
CA PHE A 89 19.73 0.86 -4.05
C PHE A 89 20.53 -0.45 -3.98
N SER A 90 19.84 -1.60 -3.89
CA SER A 90 20.50 -2.91 -3.94
C SER A 90 21.27 -3.10 -5.26
N ALA A 91 20.61 -2.82 -6.39
CA ALA A 91 21.24 -2.94 -7.70
C ALA A 91 22.42 -1.98 -7.90
N ALA A 92 22.34 -0.77 -7.35
CA ALA A 92 23.44 0.19 -7.37
C ALA A 92 24.63 -0.29 -6.52
N THR A 93 24.36 -0.89 -5.35
CA THR A 93 25.40 -1.50 -4.50
C THR A 93 26.12 -2.62 -5.23
N ASP A 94 25.36 -3.54 -5.85
CA ASP A 94 25.93 -4.64 -6.64
C ASP A 94 26.81 -4.12 -7.79
N MET A 95 26.37 -3.02 -8.44
CA MET A 95 27.14 -2.36 -9.49
C MET A 95 28.45 -1.75 -8.95
N ILE A 96 28.40 -1.07 -7.81
CA ILE A 96 29.60 -0.50 -7.17
C ILE A 96 30.61 -1.58 -6.84
N ASP A 97 30.17 -2.72 -6.29
CA ASP A 97 31.05 -3.83 -5.96
C ASP A 97 31.73 -4.40 -7.21
N SER A 98 30.97 -4.58 -8.29
CA SER A 98 31.50 -5.06 -9.57
C SER A 98 32.53 -4.10 -10.17
N LEU A 99 32.26 -2.79 -10.15
CA LEU A 99 33.16 -1.76 -10.65
C LEU A 99 34.41 -1.63 -9.77
N THR A 100 34.28 -1.81 -8.46
CA THR A 100 35.41 -1.79 -7.53
C THR A 100 36.34 -2.98 -7.79
N LEU A 101 35.80 -4.16 -8.06
CA LEU A 101 36.59 -5.32 -8.45
C LEU A 101 37.33 -5.06 -9.77
N ALA A 102 36.63 -4.57 -10.79
CA ALA A 102 37.23 -4.23 -12.08
C ALA A 102 38.32 -3.15 -11.96
N TYR A 103 38.10 -2.13 -11.13
CA TYR A 103 39.08 -1.09 -10.85
C TYR A 103 40.36 -1.66 -10.22
N ASN A 104 40.23 -2.54 -9.23
CA ASN A 104 41.39 -3.17 -8.60
C ASN A 104 42.16 -4.08 -9.56
N GLN A 105 41.47 -4.81 -10.44
CA GLN A 105 42.09 -5.61 -11.49
C GLN A 105 42.85 -4.73 -12.49
N ALA A 106 42.23 -3.67 -12.98
CA ALA A 106 42.86 -2.71 -13.89
C ALA A 106 44.07 -2.02 -13.24
N ARG A 107 43.98 -1.66 -11.96
CA ARG A 107 45.09 -1.07 -11.19
C ARG A 107 46.27 -2.04 -11.11
N GLN A 108 46.02 -3.32 -10.81
CA GLN A 108 47.07 -4.33 -10.74
C GLN A 108 47.71 -4.55 -12.12
N ALA A 109 46.90 -4.64 -13.18
CA ALA A 109 47.39 -4.77 -14.55
C ALA A 109 48.30 -3.59 -14.94
N ALA A 110 47.91 -2.36 -14.61
CA ALA A 110 48.71 -1.17 -14.85
C ALA A 110 50.06 -1.21 -14.11
N ILE A 111 50.06 -1.55 -12.81
CA ILE A 111 51.31 -1.70 -12.03
C ILE A 111 52.21 -2.77 -12.65
N THR A 112 51.66 -3.93 -13.03
CA THR A 112 52.47 -4.98 -13.68
C THR A 112 53.03 -4.55 -15.03
N GLN A 113 52.27 -3.75 -15.79
CA GLN A 113 52.72 -3.22 -17.07
C GLN A 113 53.86 -2.20 -16.87
N GLU A 114 53.72 -1.27 -15.93
CA GLU A 114 54.78 -0.32 -15.59
C GLU A 114 56.06 -1.03 -15.14
N ILE A 115 55.95 -2.06 -14.29
CA ILE A 115 57.11 -2.86 -13.87
C ILE A 115 57.75 -3.58 -15.07
N ALA A 116 56.95 -4.16 -15.97
CA ALA A 116 57.46 -4.83 -17.17
C ALA A 116 58.20 -3.85 -18.09
N GLU A 117 57.68 -2.63 -18.26
CA GLU A 117 58.32 -1.56 -19.02
C GLU A 117 59.64 -1.10 -18.38
N ILE A 118 59.71 -0.96 -17.05
CA ILE A 118 60.94 -0.63 -16.33
C ILE A 118 62.02 -1.72 -16.53
N VAL A 119 61.65 -3.00 -16.38
CA VAL A 119 62.59 -4.12 -16.53
C VAL A 119 63.08 -4.25 -17.97
N ALA A 120 62.20 -4.10 -18.96
CA ALA A 120 62.57 -4.12 -20.37
C ALA A 120 63.50 -2.96 -20.73
N GLY A 121 63.23 -1.75 -20.22
CA GLY A 121 64.09 -0.58 -20.41
C GLY A 121 65.47 -0.74 -19.77
N ALA A 122 65.54 -1.34 -18.57
CA ALA A 122 66.80 -1.61 -17.88
C ALA A 122 67.66 -2.69 -18.59
N ALA A 123 67.03 -3.68 -19.25
CA ALA A 123 67.72 -4.72 -20.00
C ALA A 123 68.22 -4.28 -21.39
N ALA A 124 67.76 -3.10 -21.87
CA ALA A 124 68.14 -2.53 -23.16
C ALA A 124 69.33 -1.56 -23.08
N ILE A 125 69.94 -1.39 -21.89
CA ILE A 125 71.15 -0.60 -21.61
C ILE A 125 72.31 -1.56 -21.34
#